data_AF-A0A1X3IVS9-F1
#
_entry.id   AF-A0A1X3IVS9-F1
#
_cell.length_a   1.000
_cell.length_b   1.000
_cell.length_c   1.000
_cell.angle_alpha   90.00
_cell.angle_beta   90.00
_cell.angle_gamma   90.00
#
_symmetry.space_group_name_H-M   'P 1'
#
loop_
_entity.id
_entity.type
_entity.pdbx_description
1 polymer ?
#
loop_
_entity_poly.entity_id
_entity_poly.type
_entity_poly.pdbx_seq_one_letter_code
_entity_poly.pdbx_strand_id
1 'polypeptide(L)' 'MMQTMTCVASDVALKPCPFCGNPEVQLIEVKYFLDGDDGYYVACTCCNANQIPDSKERAVHDWNQREGVGVE' A
#
# COMPACT_ATOMS: atom_id res chain seq x y z
N MET A 1 -20.53 -10.24 -3.04
CA MET A 1 -19.89 -8.94 -3.28
C MET A 1 -18.49 -9.22 -3.79
N MET A 2 -18.14 -8.71 -4.98
CA MET A 2 -16.81 -8.93 -5.58
C MET A 2 -15.95 -7.73 -5.20
N GLN A 3 -14.86 -7.97 -4.47
CA GLN A 3 -13.86 -6.95 -4.16
C GLN A 3 -13.11 -6.64 -5.45
N THR A 4 -13.08 -5.36 -5.84
CA THR A 4 -12.36 -4.91 -7.03
C THR A 4 -11.05 -4.29 -6.59
N MET A 5 -9.95 -4.75 -7.18
CA MET A 5 -8.61 -4.22 -6.94
C MET A 5 -8.17 -3.42 -8.15
N THR A 6 -7.85 -2.15 -7.96
CA THR A 6 -7.43 -1.24 -9.03
C THR A 6 -6.13 -0.54 -8.64
N CYS A 7 -5.16 -0.53 -9.55
CA CYS A 7 -3.95 0.26 -9.35
C CYS A 7 -4.28 1.76 -9.49
N VAL A 8 -3.87 2.55 -8.50
CA VAL A 8 -4.14 4.00 -8.43
C VAL A 8 -2.82 4.75 -8.28
N ALA A 9 -2.79 5.99 -8.77
CA ALA A 9 -1.63 6.86 -8.57
C ALA A 9 -1.59 7.40 -7.13
N SER A 10 -0.41 7.32 -6.51
CA SER A 10 -0.12 8.06 -5.28
C SER A 10 0.24 9.51 -5.63
N ASP A 11 -0.21 10.46 -4.80
CA ASP A 11 0.16 11.87 -4.93
C ASP A 11 1.64 12.10 -4.54
N VAL A 12 2.17 11.21 -3.70
CA VAL A 12 3.56 11.21 -3.23
C VAL A 12 4.33 10.06 -3.88
N ALA A 13 5.58 10.32 -4.26
CA ALA A 13 6.48 9.29 -4.77
C ALA A 13 6.69 8.17 -3.75
N LEU A 14 6.42 6.94 -4.16
CA LEU A 14 6.63 5.75 -3.32
C LEU A 14 8.11 5.37 -3.31
N LYS A 15 8.65 5.06 -2.13
CA LYS A 15 10.00 4.53 -2.00
C LYS A 15 10.08 3.12 -2.63
N PRO A 16 11.25 2.72 -3.14
CA PRO A 16 11.47 1.37 -3.63
C PRO A 16 11.20 0.33 -2.55
N CYS A 17 10.95 -0.91 -2.97
CA CYS A 17 10.67 -2.00 -2.05
C CYS A 17 11.82 -2.22 -1.04
N PRO A 18 11.54 -2.35 0.27
CA PRO A 18 12.56 -2.62 1.28
C PRO A 18 13.23 -3.99 1.16
N PHE A 19 12.53 -5.00 0.64
CA PHE A 19 13.00 -6.38 0.63
C PHE A 19 13.88 -6.68 -0.58
N CYS A 20 13.44 -6.29 -1.78
CA CYS A 20 14.15 -6.58 -3.03
C CYS A 20 14.80 -5.35 -3.68
N GLY A 21 14.55 -4.14 -3.16
CA GLY A 21 15.07 -2.89 -3.74
C GLY A 21 14.38 -2.45 -5.03
N ASN A 22 13.33 -3.15 -5.49
CA ASN A 22 12.65 -2.81 -6.74
C ASN A 22 11.94 -1.45 -6.65
N PRO A 23 12.24 -0.48 -7.54
CA PRO A 23 11.53 0.80 -7.57
C PRO A 23 10.11 0.68 -8.11
N GLU A 24 9.77 -0.41 -8.80
CA GLU A 24 8.41 -0.64 -9.27
C GLU A 24 7.52 -1.16 -8.13
N VAL A 25 6.81 -0.22 -7.53
CA VAL A 25 5.80 -0.45 -6.50
C VAL A 25 4.50 0.24 -6.94
N GLN A 26 3.37 -0.38 -6.61
CA GLN A 26 2.05 0.11 -7.01
C GLN A 26 1.18 0.32 -5.78
N LEU A 27 0.44 1.42 -5.77
CA LEU A 27 -0.64 1.64 -4.82
C LEU A 27 -1.90 1.00 -5.38
N ILE A 28 -2.54 0.15 -4.58
CA ILE A 28 -3.72 -0.61 -4.95
C ILE A 28 -4.88 -0.13 -4.08
N GLU A 29 -5.97 0.25 -4.73
CA GLU A 29 -7.28 0.50 -4.12
C GLU A 29 -8.09 -0.79 -4.15
N VAL A 30 -8.72 -1.13 -3.02
CA VAL A 30 -9.59 -2.27 -2.83
C VAL A 30 -10.98 -1.76 -2.48
N LYS A 31 -11.90 -1.88 -3.44
CA LYS A 31 -13.28 -1.44 -3.21
C LYS A 31 -14.03 -2.40 -2.31
N TYR A 32 -14.87 -1.83 -1.45
CA TYR A 32 -15.73 -2.58 -0.51
C TYR A 32 -14.92 -3.44 0.46
N PHE A 33 -13.82 -2.88 1.00
CA PHE A 33 -12.93 -3.62 1.88
C PHE A 33 -13.52 -3.79 3.29
N LEU A 34 -14.01 -2.71 3.90
CA LEU A 34 -14.61 -2.71 5.24
C LEU A 34 -15.93 -1.94 5.23
N ASP A 35 -17.05 -2.65 5.36
CA ASP A 35 -18.41 -2.06 5.51
C ASP A 35 -18.76 -0.96 4.48
N GLY A 36 -18.23 -1.07 3.26
CA GLY A 36 -18.46 -0.10 2.17
C GLY A 36 -17.38 0.97 2.01
N ASP A 37 -16.35 0.97 2.86
CA ASP A 37 -15.16 1.82 2.71
C ASP A 37 -14.11 1.17 1.79
N ASP A 38 -13.40 2.02 1.04
CA ASP A 38 -12.35 1.62 0.12
C ASP A 38 -11.01 1.54 0.86
N GLY A 39 -10.36 0.37 0.80
CA GLY A 39 -9.04 0.16 1.39
C GLY A 39 -7.92 0.47 0.41
N TYR A 40 -6.78 0.95 0.88
CA TYR A 40 -5.61 1.24 0.07
C TYR A 40 -4.37 0.57 0.67
N TYR A 41 -3.52 -0.01 -0.16
CA TYR A 41 -2.24 -0.58 0.27
C TYR A 41 -1.20 -0.47 -0.84
N VAL A 42 0.08 -0.40 -0.46
CA VAL A 42 1.19 -0.46 -1.43
C VAL A 42 1.66 -1.90 -1.55
N ALA A 43 1.91 -2.34 -2.78
CA ALA A 43 2.47 -3.64 -3.08
C ALA A 43 3.64 -3.54 -4.07
N CYS A 44 4.68 -4.32 -3.82
CA CYS A 44 5.77 -4.51 -4.77
C CYS A 44 5.36 -5.54 -5.83
N THR A 45 5.54 -5.21 -7.10
CA THR A 45 5.23 -6.11 -8.23
C THR A 45 6.25 -7.23 -8.40
N CYS A 46 7.43 -7.13 -7.77
CA CYS A 46 8.52 -8.09 -7.90
C CYS A 46 8.50 -9.17 -6.81
N CYS A 47 8.56 -8.78 -5.53
CA CYS A 47 8.60 -9.72 -4.41
C CYS A 47 7.24 -9.93 -3.73
N ASN A 48 6.20 -9.25 -4.22
CA ASN A 48 4.85 -9.32 -3.66
C ASN A 48 4.73 -8.86 -2.19
N ALA A 49 5.73 -8.15 -1.67
CA ALA A 49 5.65 -7.47 -0.38
C ALA A 49 4.52 -6.45 -0.40
N ASN A 50 3.59 -6.56 0.54
CA ASN A 50 2.38 -5.75 0.60
C ASN A 50 2.08 -5.35 2.05
N GLN A 51 1.32 -4.27 2.20
CA GLN A 51 0.82 -3.78 3.49
C GLN A 51 -0.62 -4.23 3.74
N ILE A 52 -1.05 -4.09 4.99
CA ILE A 52 -2.47 -4.20 5.34
C ILE A 52 -3.20 -2.97 4.75
N PRO A 53 -4.31 -3.18 4.03
CA PRO A 53 -5.11 -2.08 3.50
C PRO A 53 -5.72 -1.20 4.61
N ASP A 54 -5.52 0.10 4.47
CA ASP A 54 -5.96 1.17 5.37
C ASP A 54 -6.33 2.40 4.50
N SER A 55 -6.30 3.62 5.02
CA SER A 55 -6.52 4.82 4.20
C SER A 55 -5.34 5.07 3.24
N LYS A 56 -5.62 5.66 2.07
CA LYS A 56 -4.60 6.01 1.05
C LYS A 56 -3.38 6.72 1.64
N GLU A 57 -3.62 7.75 2.43
CA GLU A 57 -2.57 8.56 3.06
C GLU A 57 -1.70 7.71 3.99
N ARG A 58 -2.33 6.84 4.79
CA ARG A 58 -1.65 5.94 5.72
C ARG A 58 -0.86 4.87 5.01
N ALA A 59 -1.40 4.25 3.97
CA ALA A 59 -0.69 3.25 3.18
C ALA A 59 0.61 3.81 2.58
N VAL A 60 0.50 4.99 1.94
CA VAL A 60 1.66 5.70 1.36
C VAL A 60 2.64 6.12 2.46
N HIS A 61 2.13 6.68 3.56
CA HIS A 61 2.95 7.12 4.69
C HIS A 61 3.71 5.95 5.31
N ASP A 62 3.04 4.85 5.65
CA ASP A 62 3.63 3.66 6.27
C ASP A 62 4.69 3.02 5.34
N TRP A 63 4.42 2.98 4.04
CA TRP A 63 5.37 2.43 3.06
C TRP A 63 6.63 3.29 2.96
N ASN A 64 6.46 4.61 2.96
CA ASN A 64 7.54 5.56 2.78
C ASN A 64 8.32 5.85 4.06
N GLN A 65 7.67 5.93 5.20
CA GLN A 65 8.34 6.17 6.48
C GLN A 65 9.09 4.92 6.92
N ARG A 66 8.55 3.71 6.66
CA ARG A 66 9.10 2.47 7.22
C ARG A 66 9.35 2.64 8.72
N GLU A 67 8.49 3.39 9.41
CA GLU A 67 8.49 3.48 10.86
C GLU A 67 8.04 2.12 11.36
N GLY A 68 9.00 1.19 11.44
CA GLY A 68 8.84 0.01 12.26
C GLY A 68 8.42 0.51 13.62
N VAL A 69 7.26 0.03 14.09
CA VAL A 69 6.75 0.26 15.43
C VAL A 69 7.94 0.29 16.39
N GLY A 70 8.31 1.52 16.78
CA GLY A 70 9.16 1.74 17.92
C GLY A 70 8.34 1.25 19.09
N VAL A 71 8.65 0.03 19.53
CA VAL A 71 8.18 -0.49 20.80
C VAL A 71 8.60 0.50 21.88
N GLU A 72 7.61 1.12 22.52
CA GLU A 72 7.75 1.72 23.85
C GLU A 72 6.84 0.94 24.82
#